data_AF-A0A7L5UFN3-F1
#
_entry.id   AF-A0A7L5UFN3-F1
#
_cell.length_a   1.000
_cell.length_b   1.000
_cell.length_c   1.000
_cell.angle_alpha   90.00
_cell.angle_beta   90.00
_cell.angle_gamma   90.00
#
_symmetry.space_group_name_H-M   'P 1'
#
loop_
_entity.id
_entity.type
_entity.pdbx_description
1 polymer ?
#
loop_
_entity_poly.entity_id
_entity_poly.type
_entity_poly.pdbx_seq_one_letter_code
_entity_poly.pdbx_strand_id
1 'polypeptide(L)'
;MQKHFRYALRKKAGQRLASFAIGLVFFCGFAVITGSSAQASEVQNQPVAVSASDTPVSSITEPASTSAIPNSVPNLVSESSSSTSEATNTVTVPPTSAVTENNLTNNNLAPVQDRDHDGIVDSFDKHPDQWDVSDRDLRFFTELSYRDENELNLIFGGNQVAIAAFSHNKLLDVANVSEVVNDWQFARQFNNTKDGFSATIFTNKDQAVVAFRGTNDRLDAIADSAIFSGTQPNQVKNFDQVLAALNPFQSIFLTGHSLGGYLAEYFAATKLMYDPRFIHGAVFNAPGIRDAWSWISGNLTHRMAATNSTILSRTSYINDADLSNPVYEAKMQSFAIHDDAVGGLFYYPNTKWAYAVNNRGTHSSSNFFAQRYSSEIANWFTTGYQMDTPVGLLDDDNDGFSNQLEAMIGSDRHDAISQPHHLNQIYQVAVKGKITATSLATLSKNDLINQIDISLTNQFAPYMKYLPKTSTIRYEFINYPPQLTPDTTNFNMKVVVLYPDGSRSTILTVPVEFTQAANFMALKNRMKSAVAQMNLTAIQID
;
A
#
# COMPACT_ATOMS: atom_id res chain seq x y z
N MET A 1 42.97 -19.45 -41.31
CA MET A 1 43.33 -18.41 -42.30
C MET A 1 42.07 -17.69 -42.73
N GLN A 2 42.09 -16.35 -42.62
CA GLN A 2 41.07 -15.43 -43.10
C GLN A 2 40.81 -15.62 -44.61
N LYS A 3 39.57 -15.37 -45.08
CA LYS A 3 39.28 -14.17 -45.92
C LYS A 3 37.85 -14.12 -46.47
N HIS A 4 37.26 -12.93 -46.27
CA HIS A 4 36.36 -12.17 -47.15
C HIS A 4 34.98 -12.74 -47.51
N PHE A 5 33.94 -12.19 -46.85
CA PHE A 5 32.64 -12.01 -47.48
C PHE A 5 32.60 -10.62 -48.14
N ARG A 6 32.45 -10.60 -49.47
CA ARG A 6 32.03 -9.43 -50.24
C ARG A 6 30.57 -9.62 -50.65
N TYR A 7 29.83 -8.52 -50.54
CA TYR A 7 28.42 -8.35 -50.86
C TYR A 7 28.03 -8.85 -52.26
N ALA A 8 26.86 -9.48 -52.35
CA ALA A 8 26.08 -9.60 -53.57
C ALA A 8 24.65 -9.11 -53.30
N LEU A 9 24.32 -7.94 -53.84
CA LEU A 9 22.97 -7.42 -53.95
C LEU A 9 22.15 -8.34 -54.88
N ARG A 10 21.03 -8.89 -54.38
CA ARG A 10 19.92 -9.31 -55.24
C ARG A 10 18.59 -8.92 -54.60
N LYS A 11 17.92 -7.96 -55.22
CA LYS A 11 16.52 -7.58 -54.99
C LYS A 11 15.60 -8.80 -55.16
N LYS A 12 14.69 -9.02 -54.20
CA LYS A 12 13.26 -9.25 -54.49
C LYS A 12 12.41 -9.10 -53.22
N ALA A 13 11.56 -8.07 -53.28
CA ALA A 13 10.18 -7.94 -52.81
C ALA A 13 9.69 -8.76 -51.61
N GLY A 14 9.17 -8.05 -50.60
CA GLY A 14 8.34 -8.62 -49.54
C GLY A 14 8.08 -7.67 -48.37
N GLN A 15 7.64 -6.43 -48.62
CA GLN A 15 7.12 -5.56 -47.56
C GLN A 15 5.63 -5.88 -47.35
N ARG A 16 5.26 -6.31 -46.14
CA ARG A 16 3.90 -6.22 -45.63
C ARG A 16 3.80 -4.96 -44.77
N LEU A 17 3.47 -3.85 -45.43
CA LEU A 17 2.88 -2.67 -44.80
C LEU A 17 1.39 -2.96 -44.65
N ALA A 18 0.92 -3.16 -43.42
CA ALA A 18 -0.50 -3.09 -43.10
C ALA A 18 -0.85 -1.62 -42.87
N SER A 19 -1.28 -0.96 -43.95
CA SER A 19 -1.91 0.36 -43.89
C SER A 19 -3.32 0.20 -43.32
N PHE A 20 -3.57 0.67 -42.09
CA PHE A 20 -4.92 0.98 -41.67
C PHE A 20 -5.27 2.38 -42.18
N ALA A 21 -5.90 2.42 -43.36
CA ALA A 21 -6.67 3.57 -43.81
C ALA A 21 -8.07 3.47 -43.21
N ILE A 22 -8.37 4.27 -42.19
CA ILE A 22 -9.75 4.53 -41.80
C ILE A 22 -10.23 5.70 -42.66
N GLY A 23 -11.00 5.37 -43.70
CA GLY A 23 -11.80 6.35 -44.42
C GLY A 23 -13.00 6.73 -43.56
N LEU A 24 -13.05 7.98 -43.10
CA LEU A 24 -14.27 8.60 -42.56
C LEU A 24 -14.97 9.31 -43.72
N VAL A 25 -15.96 8.61 -44.29
CA VAL A 25 -16.94 9.20 -45.21
C VAL A 25 -17.98 9.91 -44.35
N PHE A 26 -18.06 11.24 -44.49
CA PHE A 26 -19.18 12.02 -43.97
C PHE A 26 -20.43 11.74 -44.81
N PHE A 27 -21.44 11.09 -44.21
CA PHE A 27 -22.82 11.16 -44.68
C PHE A 27 -23.52 12.32 -43.96
N CYS A 28 -23.47 13.51 -44.54
CA CYS A 28 -24.50 14.52 -44.30
C CYS A 28 -25.48 14.47 -45.47
N GLY A 29 -26.68 13.98 -45.21
CA GLY A 29 -27.76 13.92 -46.18
C GLY A 29 -29.10 14.20 -45.51
N PHE A 30 -29.47 15.47 -45.43
CA PHE A 30 -30.82 15.93 -45.72
C PHE A 30 -30.71 17.28 -46.41
N ALA A 31 -30.92 17.27 -47.72
CA ALA A 31 -31.14 18.47 -48.51
C ALA A 31 -32.65 18.79 -48.49
N VAL A 32 -32.98 20.04 -48.19
CA VAL A 32 -34.14 20.70 -48.82
C VAL A 32 -33.55 21.71 -49.81
N ILE A 33 -33.90 21.50 -51.08
CA ILE A 33 -33.44 22.23 -52.25
C ILE A 33 -34.21 23.54 -52.36
N THR A 34 -33.50 24.67 -52.51
CA THR A 34 -33.85 25.72 -53.49
C THR A 34 -32.55 26.34 -54.00
N GLY A 35 -32.42 26.43 -55.33
CA GLY A 35 -31.16 26.72 -56.00
C GLY A 35 -30.86 28.19 -56.24
N SER A 36 -29.62 28.48 -56.62
CA SER A 36 -29.26 29.27 -57.80
C SER A 36 -27.73 29.34 -57.95
N SER A 37 -27.31 29.35 -59.20
CA SER A 37 -25.96 29.28 -59.76
C SER A 37 -25.10 30.53 -59.54
N ALA A 38 -23.79 30.37 -59.37
CA ALA A 38 -22.78 31.21 -60.05
C ALA A 38 -21.34 30.65 -59.90
N GLN A 39 -20.81 30.23 -61.05
CA GLN A 39 -19.44 30.30 -61.59
C GLN A 39 -18.17 30.23 -60.70
N ALA A 40 -17.28 29.37 -61.20
CA ALA A 40 -15.88 29.21 -60.84
C ALA A 40 -14.99 30.39 -61.26
N SER A 41 -13.87 30.56 -60.55
CA SER A 41 -12.65 31.12 -61.12
C SER A 41 -11.42 30.51 -60.45
N GLU A 42 -10.57 29.98 -61.32
CA GLU A 42 -9.28 29.34 -61.09
C GLU A 42 -8.19 30.42 -61.17
N VAL A 43 -7.25 30.48 -60.21
CA VAL A 43 -5.97 31.19 -60.40
C VAL A 43 -4.81 30.42 -59.76
N GLN A 44 -4.01 29.88 -60.68
CA GLN A 44 -2.58 29.54 -60.68
C GLN A 44 -1.68 29.89 -59.48
N ASN A 45 -0.88 28.88 -59.10
CA ASN A 45 0.39 28.99 -58.39
C ASN A 45 1.51 29.52 -59.31
N GLN A 46 2.44 30.31 -58.75
CA GLN A 46 3.88 30.23 -59.04
C GLN A 46 4.74 30.73 -57.84
N PRO A 47 5.95 30.17 -57.64
CA PRO A 47 6.79 30.37 -56.47
C PRO A 47 7.81 31.50 -56.67
N VAL A 48 8.23 32.16 -55.59
CA VAL A 48 9.40 33.05 -55.59
C VAL A 48 10.34 32.66 -54.45
N ALA A 49 11.57 32.35 -54.81
CA ALA A 49 12.72 32.20 -53.92
C ALA A 49 13.62 33.43 -54.10
N VAL A 50 14.09 34.06 -53.01
CA VAL A 50 15.38 34.80 -52.97
C VAL A 50 15.93 34.90 -51.52
N SER A 51 17.13 34.33 -51.37
CA SER A 51 18.38 34.70 -50.66
C SER A 51 18.51 35.29 -49.24
N ALA A 52 19.55 34.72 -48.62
CA ALA A 52 20.36 35.01 -47.43
C ALA A 52 20.97 36.41 -47.24
N SER A 53 21.16 36.77 -45.96
CA SER A 53 22.16 37.64 -45.27
C SER A 53 21.48 38.10 -43.95
N ASP A 54 22.04 38.16 -42.74
CA ASP A 54 23.39 38.32 -42.21
C ASP A 54 23.49 37.73 -40.79
N THR A 55 24.71 37.40 -40.36
CA THR A 55 25.11 37.13 -38.97
C THR A 55 25.44 38.45 -38.24
N PRO A 56 25.43 38.46 -36.90
CA PRO A 56 26.71 38.71 -36.24
C PRO A 56 27.01 37.80 -35.04
N VAL A 57 28.31 37.60 -34.89
CA VAL A 57 29.04 36.87 -33.84
C VAL A 57 29.14 37.71 -32.57
N SER A 58 29.05 37.08 -31.39
CA SER A 58 29.82 37.50 -30.21
C SER A 58 30.06 36.31 -29.28
N SER A 59 31.31 36.20 -28.87
CA SER A 59 32.01 35.12 -28.17
C SER A 59 32.36 35.52 -26.73
N ILE A 60 32.12 34.68 -25.71
CA ILE A 60 32.86 34.61 -24.43
C ILE A 60 32.62 33.19 -23.82
N THR A 61 33.54 32.22 -23.94
CA THR A 61 34.61 31.78 -23.02
C THR A 61 34.18 30.80 -21.89
N GLU A 62 34.60 29.54 -22.01
CA GLU A 62 34.65 28.51 -20.94
C GLU A 62 35.78 28.77 -19.93
N PRO A 63 35.72 28.14 -18.75
CA PRO A 63 36.91 27.53 -18.18
C PRO A 63 36.72 26.04 -17.86
N ALA A 64 37.78 25.28 -18.18
CA ALA A 64 37.99 23.88 -17.79
C ALA A 64 38.74 23.77 -16.45
N SER A 65 38.47 22.71 -15.68
CA SER A 65 39.41 21.93 -14.83
C SER A 65 38.60 20.85 -14.08
N THR A 66 38.70 19.53 -14.37
CA THR A 66 39.75 18.51 -14.13
C THR A 66 39.90 17.99 -12.69
N SER A 67 39.81 16.64 -12.59
CA SER A 67 40.48 15.71 -11.63
C SER A 67 39.75 15.43 -10.31
N ALA A 68 39.70 14.21 -9.73
CA ALA A 68 40.17 12.87 -10.09
C ALA A 68 39.54 11.84 -9.12
N ILE A 69 39.43 10.58 -9.59
CA ILE A 69 39.08 9.37 -8.83
C ILE A 69 40.36 8.79 -8.19
N PRO A 70 40.30 8.12 -7.02
CA PRO A 70 41.23 7.03 -6.74
C PRO A 70 40.53 5.74 -6.30
N ASN A 71 40.79 4.68 -7.08
CA ASN A 71 40.78 3.28 -6.62
C ASN A 71 42.08 3.00 -5.85
N SER A 72 42.01 2.27 -4.74
CA SER A 72 43.17 1.57 -4.20
C SER A 72 42.79 0.34 -3.37
N VAL A 73 43.09 -0.83 -3.94
CA VAL A 73 43.33 -2.10 -3.25
C VAL A 73 44.79 -2.11 -2.79
N PRO A 74 45.13 -2.79 -1.68
CA PRO A 74 46.33 -3.61 -1.70
C PRO A 74 46.11 -5.02 -1.15
N ASN A 75 46.76 -5.97 -1.83
CA ASN A 75 46.92 -7.35 -1.43
C ASN A 75 48.39 -7.53 -1.04
N LEU A 76 48.71 -8.18 0.08
CA LEU A 76 50.05 -8.74 0.33
C LEU A 76 50.00 -9.93 1.29
N VAL A 77 50.56 -11.03 0.80
CA VAL A 77 50.80 -12.33 1.46
C VAL A 77 52.26 -12.36 1.93
N SER A 78 52.58 -12.93 3.09
CA SER A 78 53.74 -13.84 3.28
C SER A 78 53.83 -14.48 4.68
N GLU A 79 54.34 -15.71 4.65
CA GLU A 79 54.54 -16.75 5.66
C GLU A 79 55.57 -16.40 6.76
N SER A 80 55.49 -17.02 7.95
CA SER A 80 56.31 -18.20 8.29
C SER A 80 56.22 -18.59 9.79
N SER A 81 56.45 -19.88 9.99
CA SER A 81 56.43 -20.71 11.20
C SER A 81 57.57 -20.46 12.20
N SER A 82 57.32 -20.61 13.50
CA SER A 82 58.26 -21.28 14.41
C SER A 82 57.57 -21.84 15.67
N SER A 83 57.91 -23.10 15.95
CA SER A 83 57.49 -23.91 17.09
C SER A 83 58.54 -23.87 18.19
N THR A 84 58.13 -23.79 19.47
CA THR A 84 58.62 -24.68 20.54
C THR A 84 57.72 -24.58 21.78
N SER A 85 57.49 -25.76 22.35
CA SER A 85 56.60 -26.16 23.44
C SER A 85 57.13 -25.85 24.84
N GLU A 86 56.24 -25.56 25.79
CA GLU A 86 56.01 -26.41 26.97
C GLU A 86 54.78 -26.01 27.81
N ALA A 87 54.04 -27.04 28.24
CA ALA A 87 53.18 -27.19 29.42
C ALA A 87 51.77 -26.53 29.51
N THR A 88 50.78 -27.43 29.31
CA THR A 88 49.54 -27.63 30.09
C THR A 88 48.52 -26.50 30.23
N ASN A 89 47.40 -26.64 29.52
CA ASN A 89 46.10 -26.85 30.16
C ASN A 89 45.04 -27.32 29.14
N THR A 90 44.35 -28.38 29.50
CA THR A 90 43.22 -28.98 28.79
C THR A 90 42.08 -27.95 28.69
N VAL A 91 41.74 -27.49 27.48
CA VAL A 91 40.53 -26.69 27.25
C VAL A 91 39.54 -27.54 26.45
N THR A 92 38.70 -28.20 27.23
CA THR A 92 37.45 -28.81 26.81
C THR A 92 36.51 -27.73 26.28
N VAL A 93 35.86 -28.01 25.16
CA VAL A 93 34.79 -27.21 24.55
C VAL A 93 33.76 -26.80 25.62
N PRO A 94 33.44 -25.51 25.81
CA PRO A 94 32.35 -25.12 26.69
C PRO A 94 31.00 -25.39 26.00
N PRO A 95 30.03 -25.99 26.70
CA PRO A 95 28.70 -26.21 26.19
C PRO A 95 27.92 -24.89 26.10
N THR A 96 26.98 -24.89 25.16
CA THR A 96 25.83 -24.02 25.02
C THR A 96 25.42 -23.39 26.35
N SER A 97 25.69 -22.09 26.50
CA SER A 97 25.24 -21.33 27.66
C SER A 97 23.73 -21.17 27.57
N ALA A 98 23.04 -21.80 28.51
CA ALA A 98 21.64 -21.57 28.78
C ALA A 98 21.38 -20.08 28.98
N VAL A 99 20.46 -19.54 28.20
CA VAL A 99 19.89 -18.22 28.43
C VAL A 99 19.10 -18.31 29.74
N THR A 100 19.65 -17.71 30.79
CA THR A 100 18.98 -17.48 32.06
C THR A 100 17.69 -16.71 31.84
N GLU A 101 16.58 -17.25 32.37
CA GLU A 101 15.33 -16.54 32.64
C GLU A 101 15.64 -15.28 33.47
N ASN A 102 15.78 -14.13 32.81
CA ASN A 102 15.73 -12.83 33.47
C ASN A 102 14.39 -12.18 33.14
N ASN A 103 13.63 -11.90 34.20
CA ASN A 103 12.41 -11.12 34.26
C ASN A 103 12.29 -10.03 33.18
N LEU A 104 11.61 -10.33 32.08
CA LEU A 104 10.98 -9.34 31.20
C LEU A 104 9.59 -9.02 31.75
N THR A 105 9.56 -8.33 32.88
CA THR A 105 8.35 -7.67 33.38
C THR A 105 8.48 -6.18 33.04
N ASN A 106 7.56 -5.70 32.19
CA ASN A 106 7.40 -4.32 31.71
C ASN A 106 8.15 -3.92 30.44
N ASN A 107 7.83 -4.53 29.29
CA ASN A 107 7.82 -3.79 28.04
C ASN A 107 6.36 -3.57 27.65
N ASN A 108 5.83 -2.39 27.97
CA ASN A 108 4.61 -1.92 27.33
C ASN A 108 4.85 -1.96 25.82
N LEU A 109 4.04 -2.70 25.05
CA LEU A 109 3.76 -2.33 23.67
C LEU A 109 3.08 -0.95 23.72
N ALA A 110 3.87 0.11 23.85
CA ALA A 110 3.35 1.44 23.62
C ALA A 110 3.06 1.52 22.11
N PRO A 111 1.90 2.04 21.69
CA PRO A 111 1.71 2.44 20.30
C PRO A 111 2.94 3.22 19.86
N VAL A 112 3.61 2.77 18.81
CA VAL A 112 4.70 3.56 18.25
C VAL A 112 4.08 4.87 17.79
N GLN A 113 4.74 5.98 18.12
CA GLN A 113 4.24 7.28 17.73
C GLN A 113 4.32 7.41 16.22
N ASP A 114 3.28 8.00 15.66
CA ASP A 114 3.20 8.53 14.31
C ASP A 114 2.60 9.92 14.53
N ARG A 115 3.48 10.94 14.53
CA ARG A 115 3.15 12.29 15.01
C ARG A 115 2.38 13.12 13.99
N ASP A 116 2.53 12.84 12.70
CA ASP A 116 1.82 13.53 11.63
C ASP A 116 0.73 12.69 10.96
N HIS A 117 0.61 11.42 11.36
CA HIS A 117 -0.41 10.46 10.98
C HIS A 117 -0.35 9.99 9.51
N ASP A 118 0.80 10.12 8.86
CA ASP A 118 0.97 9.78 7.44
C ASP A 118 1.06 8.27 7.16
N GLY A 119 1.09 7.45 8.22
CA GLY A 119 1.18 6.00 8.13
C GLY A 119 2.56 5.43 8.37
N ILE A 120 3.58 6.27 8.56
CA ILE A 120 4.95 5.86 8.88
C ILE A 120 5.18 6.16 10.36
N VAL A 121 5.66 5.16 11.10
CA VAL A 121 5.96 5.36 12.51
C VAL A 121 7.24 6.18 12.67
N ASP A 122 7.29 7.06 13.67
CA ASP A 122 8.39 7.99 13.96
C ASP A 122 9.79 7.37 13.97
N SER A 123 9.91 6.08 14.29
CA SER A 123 11.20 5.37 14.30
C SER A 123 11.74 5.07 12.90
N PHE A 124 10.87 5.01 11.91
CA PHE A 124 11.19 4.79 10.50
C PHE A 124 10.91 6.00 9.62
N ASP A 125 10.26 7.02 10.17
CA ASP A 125 9.95 8.25 9.46
C ASP A 125 11.14 9.22 9.46
N LYS A 126 11.52 9.65 8.26
CA LYS A 126 12.54 10.66 8.02
C LYS A 126 12.07 12.07 8.41
N HIS A 127 10.77 12.35 8.34
CA HIS A 127 10.15 13.64 8.59
C HIS A 127 8.97 13.57 9.59
N PRO A 128 9.18 13.11 10.84
CA PRO A 128 8.11 12.76 11.81
C PRO A 128 7.30 13.92 12.40
N ASP A 129 7.30 15.08 11.76
CA ASP A 129 6.42 16.21 12.10
C ASP A 129 5.75 16.80 10.82
N GLN A 130 5.94 16.14 9.67
CA GLN A 130 5.50 16.58 8.34
C GLN A 130 5.09 15.39 7.48
N TRP A 131 3.79 15.38 7.13
CA TRP A 131 3.19 14.39 6.24
C TRP A 131 3.99 14.18 4.95
N ASP A 132 4.49 12.97 4.71
CA ASP A 132 5.14 12.58 3.47
C ASP A 132 4.12 12.04 2.46
N VAL A 133 3.69 12.92 1.54
CA VAL A 133 2.64 12.60 0.57
C VAL A 133 3.08 11.48 -0.37
N SER A 134 2.39 10.35 -0.27
CA SER A 134 2.64 9.13 -1.04
C SER A 134 1.72 8.99 -2.27
N ASP A 135 2.07 8.12 -3.20
CA ASP A 135 1.20 7.76 -4.34
C ASP A 135 -0.14 7.14 -3.87
N ARG A 136 -0.14 6.53 -2.67
CA ARG A 136 -1.36 6.09 -1.98
C ARG A 136 -2.25 7.29 -1.70
N ASP A 137 -1.76 8.34 -1.06
CA ASP A 137 -2.54 9.54 -0.73
C ASP A 137 -3.12 10.21 -1.97
N LEU A 138 -2.29 10.34 -3.02
CA LEU A 138 -2.69 10.96 -4.29
C LEU A 138 -3.88 10.24 -4.95
N ARG A 139 -4.00 8.91 -4.78
CA ARG A 139 -5.16 8.17 -5.28
C ARG A 139 -6.44 8.45 -4.48
N PHE A 140 -6.35 8.71 -3.17
CA PHE A 140 -7.50 9.17 -2.36
C PHE A 140 -7.96 10.56 -2.82
N PHE A 141 -7.02 11.50 -2.99
CA PHE A 141 -7.34 12.85 -3.47
C PHE A 141 -7.91 12.85 -4.89
N THR A 142 -7.47 11.92 -5.74
CA THR A 142 -8.10 11.66 -7.04
C THR A 142 -9.58 11.32 -6.88
N GLU A 143 -9.94 10.34 -6.03
CA GLU A 143 -11.35 9.97 -5.81
C GLU A 143 -12.19 11.08 -5.16
N LEU A 144 -11.60 11.81 -4.21
CA LEU A 144 -12.23 12.95 -3.55
C LEU A 144 -12.54 14.06 -4.56
N SER A 145 -11.68 14.31 -5.55
CA SER A 145 -11.89 15.36 -6.56
C SER A 145 -13.17 15.20 -7.38
N TYR A 146 -13.74 13.99 -7.46
CA TYR A 146 -15.00 13.70 -8.13
C TYR A 146 -16.25 14.03 -7.28
N ARG A 147 -16.09 14.56 -6.08
CA ARG A 147 -17.19 14.98 -5.19
C ARG A 147 -17.45 16.48 -5.36
N ASP A 148 -18.69 16.88 -5.11
CA ASP A 148 -19.05 18.29 -5.06
C ASP A 148 -18.65 18.93 -3.73
N GLU A 149 -18.65 20.26 -3.68
CA GLU A 149 -18.23 21.00 -2.47
C GLU A 149 -19.06 20.65 -1.23
N ASN A 150 -20.35 20.31 -1.38
CA ASN A 150 -21.19 19.98 -0.21
C ASN A 150 -20.78 18.64 0.39
N GLU A 151 -20.56 17.62 -0.45
CA GLU A 151 -20.07 16.33 0.00
C GLU A 151 -18.66 16.44 0.58
N LEU A 152 -17.77 17.20 -0.05
CA LEU A 152 -16.42 17.45 0.47
C LEU A 152 -16.46 18.14 1.84
N ASN A 153 -17.28 19.17 2.02
CA ASN A 153 -17.43 19.85 3.30
C ASN A 153 -17.96 18.91 4.40
N LEU A 154 -18.81 17.93 4.08
CA LEU A 154 -19.26 16.93 5.04
C LEU A 154 -18.13 15.97 5.41
N ILE A 155 -17.40 15.45 4.42
CA ILE A 155 -16.31 14.49 4.64
C ILE A 155 -15.18 15.14 5.46
N PHE A 156 -14.66 16.27 5.01
CA PHE A 156 -13.59 17.02 5.70
C PHE A 156 -14.09 17.72 6.98
N GLY A 157 -15.40 17.84 7.17
CA GLY A 157 -16.01 18.27 8.43
C GLY A 157 -16.15 17.16 9.49
N GLY A 158 -15.62 15.97 9.23
CA GLY A 158 -15.64 14.84 10.18
C GLY A 158 -16.99 14.11 10.26
N ASN A 159 -17.88 14.28 9.28
CA ASN A 159 -19.17 13.59 9.26
C ASN A 159 -18.96 12.08 9.04
N GLN A 160 -19.15 11.30 10.11
CA GLN A 160 -18.92 9.85 10.11
C GLN A 160 -19.78 9.09 9.09
N VAL A 161 -21.00 9.56 8.79
CA VAL A 161 -21.87 8.93 7.79
C VAL A 161 -21.32 9.17 6.38
N ALA A 162 -20.88 10.40 6.08
CA ALA A 162 -20.29 10.73 4.79
C ALA A 162 -18.95 10.01 4.58
N ILE A 163 -18.10 9.96 5.61
CA ILE A 163 -16.82 9.22 5.62
C ILE A 163 -17.08 7.73 5.36
N ALA A 164 -17.97 7.09 6.13
CA ALA A 164 -18.30 5.68 5.94
C ALA A 164 -18.89 5.40 4.55
N ALA A 165 -19.80 6.26 4.07
CA ALA A 165 -20.40 6.10 2.75
C ALA A 165 -19.35 6.27 1.63
N PHE A 166 -18.40 7.18 1.77
CA PHE A 166 -17.33 7.35 0.79
C PHE A 166 -16.40 6.13 0.78
N SER A 167 -15.91 5.69 1.94
CA SER A 167 -15.05 4.50 2.08
C SER A 167 -15.73 3.25 1.49
N HIS A 168 -17.02 3.06 1.75
CA HIS A 168 -17.77 1.94 1.19
C HIS A 168 -17.94 2.03 -0.34
N ASN A 169 -18.46 3.15 -0.84
CA ASN A 169 -18.90 3.24 -2.23
C ASN A 169 -17.77 3.50 -3.25
N LYS A 170 -16.68 4.10 -2.78
CA LYS A 170 -15.59 4.63 -3.62
C LYS A 170 -14.28 3.91 -3.37
N LEU A 171 -14.00 3.60 -2.10
CA LEU A 171 -12.81 2.85 -1.70
C LEU A 171 -13.10 1.35 -1.49
N LEU A 172 -14.33 0.92 -1.75
CA LEU A 172 -14.75 -0.49 -1.79
C LEU A 172 -14.48 -1.27 -0.49
N ASP A 173 -14.50 -0.57 0.66
CA ASP A 173 -14.13 -1.07 1.99
C ASP A 173 -12.71 -1.66 2.10
N VAL A 174 -11.84 -1.44 1.11
CA VAL A 174 -10.44 -1.90 1.20
C VAL A 174 -9.54 -0.90 1.92
N ALA A 175 -9.96 0.36 1.98
CA ALA A 175 -9.27 1.46 2.65
C ALA A 175 -10.29 2.41 3.28
N ASN A 176 -9.85 3.25 4.22
CA ASN A 176 -10.73 4.24 4.85
C ASN A 176 -10.24 5.66 4.56
N VAL A 177 -11.13 6.51 4.05
CA VAL A 177 -10.81 7.91 3.73
C VAL A 177 -10.38 8.72 4.96
N SER A 178 -10.72 8.27 6.18
CA SER A 178 -10.21 8.85 7.43
C SER A 178 -8.69 8.79 7.56
N GLU A 179 -8.01 7.94 6.79
CA GLU A 179 -6.55 7.92 6.70
C GLU A 179 -6.01 9.30 6.27
N VAL A 180 -6.73 10.06 5.42
CA VAL A 180 -6.25 11.38 4.96
C VAL A 180 -7.08 12.55 5.48
N VAL A 181 -8.40 12.42 5.65
CA VAL A 181 -9.29 13.59 5.88
C VAL A 181 -9.27 14.12 7.31
N ASN A 182 -8.58 13.46 8.23
CA ASN A 182 -8.44 13.93 9.62
C ASN A 182 -7.39 15.06 9.73
N ASP A 183 -6.35 15.03 8.90
CA ASP A 183 -5.22 15.96 8.95
C ASP A 183 -5.19 16.93 7.76
N TRP A 184 -5.84 16.55 6.65
CA TRP A 184 -5.99 17.39 5.47
C TRP A 184 -7.28 18.21 5.47
N GLN A 185 -7.29 19.30 4.71
CA GLN A 185 -8.45 20.18 4.54
C GLN A 185 -8.84 20.34 3.08
N PHE A 186 -10.15 20.41 2.81
CA PHE A 186 -10.67 20.91 1.54
C PHE A 186 -10.54 22.44 1.50
N ALA A 187 -9.68 22.97 0.62
CA ALA A 187 -9.40 24.40 0.55
C ALA A 187 -10.24 25.13 -0.50
N ARG A 188 -10.30 24.59 -1.73
CA ARG A 188 -11.02 25.22 -2.85
C ARG A 188 -11.31 24.23 -3.96
N GLN A 189 -12.48 24.38 -4.61
CA GLN A 189 -12.78 23.74 -5.88
C GLN A 189 -12.93 24.80 -6.97
N PHE A 190 -12.36 24.53 -8.14
CA PHE A 190 -12.56 25.30 -9.36
C PHE A 190 -13.47 24.48 -10.27
N ASN A 191 -14.61 25.03 -10.66
CA ASN A 191 -15.53 24.38 -11.58
C ASN A 191 -15.92 25.34 -12.70
N ASN A 192 -15.75 24.92 -13.94
CA ASN A 192 -16.19 25.67 -15.11
C ASN A 192 -17.06 24.76 -16.00
N THR A 193 -18.37 24.94 -15.89
CA THR A 193 -19.35 24.13 -16.63
C THR A 193 -19.31 24.37 -18.15
N LYS A 194 -18.69 25.47 -18.62
CA LYS A 194 -18.64 25.79 -20.06
C LYS A 194 -17.60 24.97 -20.82
N ASP A 195 -16.54 24.54 -20.15
CA ASP A 195 -15.44 23.78 -20.77
C ASP A 195 -15.12 22.47 -20.03
N GLY A 196 -15.92 22.12 -19.02
CA GLY A 196 -15.76 20.89 -18.25
C GLY A 196 -14.54 20.89 -17.34
N PHE A 197 -13.86 22.03 -17.13
CA PHE A 197 -12.73 22.10 -16.22
C PHE A 197 -13.16 21.93 -14.76
N SER A 198 -12.50 21.03 -14.06
CA SER A 198 -12.64 20.89 -12.61
C SER A 198 -11.30 20.52 -11.96
N ALA A 199 -10.97 21.24 -10.89
CA ALA A 199 -9.78 21.00 -10.08
C ALA A 199 -10.09 21.30 -8.60
N THR A 200 -9.58 20.47 -7.70
CA THR A 200 -9.74 20.63 -6.25
C THR A 200 -8.38 20.77 -5.60
N ILE A 201 -8.25 21.72 -4.67
CA ILE A 201 -7.06 21.90 -3.83
C ILE A 201 -7.37 21.38 -2.43
N PHE A 202 -6.54 20.44 -1.97
CA PHE A 202 -6.49 19.96 -0.60
C PHE A 202 -5.19 20.42 0.06
N THR A 203 -5.22 20.71 1.35
CA THR A 203 -4.07 21.31 2.04
C THR A 203 -3.80 20.69 3.40
N ASN A 204 -2.53 20.56 3.74
CA ASN A 204 -2.04 20.23 5.08
C ASN A 204 -0.84 21.16 5.35
N LYS A 205 -0.92 22.00 6.39
CA LYS A 205 0.12 23.00 6.72
C LYS A 205 0.54 23.81 5.47
N ASP A 206 1.79 23.67 5.02
CA ASP A 206 2.39 24.36 3.86
C ASP A 206 2.38 23.52 2.58
N GLN A 207 1.71 22.36 2.60
CA GLN A 207 1.56 21.45 1.47
C GLN A 207 0.18 21.61 0.80
N ALA A 208 0.16 21.46 -0.52
CA ALA A 208 -1.06 21.42 -1.31
C ALA A 208 -1.05 20.26 -2.31
N VAL A 209 -2.15 19.51 -2.35
CA VAL A 209 -2.45 18.54 -3.41
C VAL A 209 -3.47 19.15 -4.34
N VAL A 210 -3.15 19.22 -5.64
CA VAL A 210 -4.08 19.62 -6.69
C VAL A 210 -4.56 18.39 -7.43
N ALA A 211 -5.82 18.06 -7.25
CA ALA A 211 -6.47 16.95 -7.93
C ALA A 211 -7.35 17.47 -9.08
N PHE A 212 -6.98 17.13 -10.31
CA PHE A 212 -7.78 17.45 -11.50
C PHE A 212 -8.79 16.34 -11.76
N ARG A 213 -10.04 16.74 -12.01
CA ARG A 213 -11.13 15.81 -12.27
C ARG A 213 -11.35 15.66 -13.78
N GLY A 214 -11.43 14.42 -14.25
CA GLY A 214 -11.88 14.11 -15.61
C GLY A 214 -13.41 14.07 -15.73
N THR A 215 -13.94 14.06 -16.95
CA THR A 215 -15.38 13.87 -17.19
C THR A 215 -15.83 12.50 -16.67
N ASN A 216 -17.04 12.40 -16.11
CA ASN A 216 -17.55 11.15 -15.54
C ASN A 216 -17.96 10.12 -16.61
N ASP A 217 -18.06 10.52 -17.88
CA ASP A 217 -18.54 9.67 -18.96
C ASP A 217 -17.38 9.06 -19.76
N ARG A 218 -17.31 7.72 -19.74
CA ARG A 218 -16.33 6.90 -20.47
C ARG A 218 -16.32 7.20 -21.98
N LEU A 219 -17.46 7.62 -22.53
CA LEU A 219 -17.58 8.03 -23.93
C LEU A 219 -17.04 9.43 -24.16
N ASP A 220 -17.22 10.36 -23.22
CA ASP A 220 -16.73 11.74 -23.36
C ASP A 220 -15.20 11.81 -23.24
N ALA A 221 -14.57 11.02 -22.36
CA ALA A 221 -13.11 11.00 -22.24
C ALA A 221 -12.40 10.46 -23.52
N ILE A 222 -13.05 9.54 -24.25
CA ILE A 222 -12.57 9.03 -25.55
C ILE A 222 -13.00 9.97 -26.69
N ALA A 223 -14.16 10.60 -26.57
CA ALA A 223 -14.74 11.51 -27.57
C ALA A 223 -14.22 12.94 -27.47
N ASP A 224 -13.42 13.28 -26.45
CA ASP A 224 -12.61 14.49 -26.39
C ASP A 224 -11.64 14.46 -27.57
N SER A 225 -12.16 14.89 -28.71
CA SER A 225 -11.52 14.86 -30.01
C SER A 225 -10.16 15.56 -29.97
N ALA A 226 -9.96 16.49 -29.03
CA ALA A 226 -8.69 17.14 -28.78
C ALA A 226 -7.59 16.17 -28.29
N ILE A 227 -7.88 15.30 -27.32
CA ILE A 227 -6.90 14.31 -26.82
C ILE A 227 -6.61 13.27 -27.91
N PHE A 228 -7.66 12.74 -28.54
CA PHE A 228 -7.52 11.73 -29.59
C PHE A 228 -6.80 12.29 -30.83
N SER A 229 -7.03 13.57 -31.15
CA SER A 229 -6.32 14.29 -32.21
C SER A 229 -4.96 14.83 -31.77
N GLY A 230 -4.55 14.74 -30.51
CA GLY A 230 -3.27 15.28 -30.04
C GLY A 230 -3.16 16.81 -30.14
N THR A 231 -4.25 17.52 -29.85
CA THR A 231 -4.31 19.00 -29.79
C THR A 231 -4.50 19.50 -28.35
N GLN A 232 -4.26 20.79 -28.13
CA GLN A 232 -4.37 21.39 -26.79
C GLN A 232 -5.83 21.40 -26.30
N PRO A 233 -6.09 20.95 -25.06
CA PRO A 233 -7.43 21.05 -24.48
C PRO A 233 -7.80 22.50 -24.12
N ASN A 234 -9.08 22.85 -24.27
CA ASN A 234 -9.59 24.18 -23.95
C ASN A 234 -9.52 24.51 -22.45
N GLN A 235 -9.48 23.48 -21.59
CA GLN A 235 -9.40 23.61 -20.14
C GLN A 235 -8.13 24.32 -19.65
N VAL A 236 -7.03 24.33 -20.44
CA VAL A 236 -5.73 24.91 -20.06
C VAL A 236 -5.81 26.41 -19.73
N LYS A 237 -6.80 27.14 -20.28
CA LYS A 237 -7.00 28.57 -19.94
C LYS A 237 -7.36 28.80 -18.46
N ASN A 238 -7.79 27.76 -17.76
CA ASN A 238 -8.14 27.81 -16.34
C ASN A 238 -6.94 27.51 -15.42
N PHE A 239 -5.73 27.27 -15.96
CA PHE A 239 -4.56 26.93 -15.14
C PHE A 239 -4.01 28.10 -14.32
N ASP A 240 -4.11 29.34 -14.81
CA ASP A 240 -3.54 30.49 -14.10
C ASP A 240 -4.25 30.78 -12.77
N GLN A 241 -5.57 30.54 -12.69
CA GLN A 241 -6.30 30.66 -11.42
C GLN A 241 -5.93 29.57 -10.41
N VAL A 242 -5.60 28.35 -10.89
CA VAL A 242 -5.10 27.27 -10.02
C VAL A 242 -3.71 27.64 -9.52
N LEU A 243 -2.79 28.03 -10.41
CA LEU A 243 -1.44 28.42 -10.05
C LEU A 243 -1.43 29.58 -9.04
N ALA A 244 -2.27 30.60 -9.23
CA ALA A 244 -2.39 31.72 -8.30
C ALA A 244 -2.84 31.29 -6.90
N ALA A 245 -3.74 30.29 -6.80
CA ALA A 245 -4.19 29.76 -5.53
C ALA A 245 -3.12 28.92 -4.81
N LEU A 246 -2.05 28.51 -5.50
CA LEU A 246 -0.94 27.76 -4.93
C LEU A 246 0.16 28.63 -4.33
N ASN A 247 0.08 29.96 -4.49
CA ASN A 247 1.08 30.91 -3.97
C ASN A 247 1.42 30.74 -2.46
N PRO A 248 0.45 30.41 -1.57
CA PRO A 248 0.75 30.27 -0.14
C PRO A 248 1.55 29.01 0.25
N PHE A 249 1.63 28.01 -0.62
CA PHE A 249 2.18 26.69 -0.29
C PHE A 249 3.63 26.55 -0.74
N GLN A 250 4.41 25.79 0.01
CA GLN A 250 5.82 25.50 -0.25
C GLN A 250 6.03 24.16 -0.94
N SER A 251 5.09 23.23 -0.76
CA SER A 251 5.12 21.90 -1.38
C SER A 251 3.83 21.66 -2.17
N ILE A 252 3.97 21.32 -3.43
CA ILE A 252 2.88 21.13 -4.38
C ILE A 252 2.95 19.71 -4.94
N PHE A 253 1.84 19.02 -4.83
CA PHE A 253 1.64 17.68 -5.37
C PHE A 253 0.48 17.69 -6.36
N LEU A 254 0.55 16.82 -7.36
CA LEU A 254 -0.45 16.75 -8.42
C LEU A 254 -1.05 15.36 -8.54
N THR A 255 -2.34 15.31 -8.84
CA THR A 255 -3.00 14.05 -9.15
C THR A 255 -4.21 14.20 -10.05
N GLY A 256 -4.72 13.08 -10.55
CA GLY A 256 -5.93 13.02 -11.34
C GLY A 256 -6.10 11.69 -12.05
N HIS A 257 -7.34 11.41 -12.44
CA HIS A 257 -7.71 10.23 -13.21
C HIS A 257 -8.21 10.60 -14.61
N SER A 258 -7.96 9.75 -15.61
CA SER A 258 -8.47 9.94 -16.98
C SER A 258 -8.02 11.29 -17.56
N LEU A 259 -8.94 12.08 -18.15
CA LEU A 259 -8.72 13.46 -18.57
C LEU A 259 -8.17 14.35 -17.43
N GLY A 260 -8.57 14.12 -16.18
CA GLY A 260 -8.02 14.83 -15.03
C GLY A 260 -6.51 14.59 -14.89
N GLY A 261 -6.07 13.33 -15.02
CA GLY A 261 -4.65 12.98 -15.01
C GLY A 261 -3.89 13.61 -16.19
N TYR A 262 -4.50 13.67 -17.38
CA TYR A 262 -3.94 14.40 -18.52
C TYR A 262 -3.75 15.90 -18.21
N LEU A 263 -4.73 16.54 -17.58
CA LEU A 263 -4.64 17.95 -17.19
C LEU A 263 -3.58 18.18 -16.09
N ALA A 264 -3.43 17.25 -15.15
CA ALA A 264 -2.39 17.28 -14.14
C ALA A 264 -0.98 17.25 -14.78
N GLU A 265 -0.73 16.31 -15.69
CA GLU A 265 0.50 16.21 -16.47
C GLU A 265 0.76 17.48 -17.28
N TYR A 266 -0.27 18.01 -17.93
CA TYR A 266 -0.14 19.24 -18.71
C TYR A 266 0.20 20.44 -17.81
N PHE A 267 -0.44 20.54 -16.65
CA PHE A 267 -0.19 21.60 -15.67
C PHE A 267 1.25 21.49 -15.13
N ALA A 268 1.70 20.29 -14.78
CA ALA A 268 3.07 20.02 -14.36
C ALA A 268 4.06 20.49 -15.44
N ALA A 269 3.87 20.01 -16.67
CA ALA A 269 4.75 20.23 -17.81
C ALA A 269 4.84 21.69 -18.26
N THR A 270 3.81 22.50 -18.01
CA THR A 270 3.73 23.90 -18.52
C THR A 270 3.81 24.98 -17.45
N LYS A 271 3.37 24.70 -16.22
CA LYS A 271 3.31 25.70 -15.14
C LYS A 271 4.28 25.41 -14.00
N LEU A 272 4.59 24.14 -13.74
CA LEU A 272 5.33 23.75 -12.53
C LEU A 272 6.69 23.08 -12.77
N MET A 273 7.05 22.73 -14.02
CA MET A 273 8.27 21.97 -14.32
C MET A 273 9.55 22.56 -13.70
N TYR A 274 9.62 23.89 -13.59
CA TYR A 274 10.76 24.61 -13.01
C TYR A 274 10.44 25.26 -11.67
N ASP A 275 9.26 25.01 -11.10
CA ASP A 275 8.88 25.48 -9.79
C ASP A 275 9.46 24.52 -8.74
N PRO A 276 10.40 24.96 -7.87
CA PRO A 276 11.00 24.09 -6.87
C PRO A 276 9.99 23.57 -5.83
N ARG A 277 8.83 24.23 -5.72
CA ARG A 277 7.73 23.81 -4.84
C ARG A 277 7.03 22.56 -5.35
N PHE A 278 7.14 22.24 -6.64
CA PHE A 278 6.56 21.02 -7.19
C PHE A 278 7.39 19.81 -6.75
N ILE A 279 6.84 19.00 -5.85
CA ILE A 279 7.53 17.88 -5.22
C ILE A 279 7.34 16.60 -6.02
N HIS A 280 6.09 16.24 -6.34
CA HIS A 280 5.76 14.97 -6.99
C HIS A 280 4.33 14.95 -7.53
N GLY A 281 4.00 14.02 -8.41
CA GLY A 281 2.61 13.76 -8.78
C GLY A 281 2.38 12.34 -9.30
N ALA A 282 1.16 11.87 -9.15
CA ALA A 282 0.72 10.54 -9.58
C ALA A 282 -0.60 10.62 -10.34
N VAL A 283 -0.67 9.99 -11.50
CA VAL A 283 -1.85 10.01 -12.37
C VAL A 283 -2.33 8.62 -12.74
N PHE A 284 -3.65 8.48 -12.84
CA PHE A 284 -4.34 7.18 -12.89
C PHE A 284 -5.15 7.04 -14.19
N ASN A 285 -4.88 6.01 -14.99
CA ASN A 285 -5.46 5.83 -16.34
C ASN A 285 -5.40 7.11 -17.20
N ALA A 286 -4.36 7.92 -17.03
CA ALA A 286 -4.19 9.14 -17.78
C ALA A 286 -3.66 8.80 -19.20
N PRO A 287 -4.26 9.34 -20.26
CA PRO A 287 -3.65 9.25 -21.59
C PRO A 287 -2.38 10.11 -21.62
N GLY A 288 -1.41 9.73 -22.44
CA GLY A 288 -0.22 10.55 -22.62
C GLY A 288 -0.42 11.73 -23.56
N ILE A 289 0.37 12.77 -23.35
CA ILE A 289 0.34 13.98 -24.17
C ILE A 289 1.13 13.72 -25.46
N ARG A 290 0.41 13.47 -26.55
CA ARG A 290 1.02 13.35 -27.88
C ARG A 290 1.01 14.67 -28.62
N ASP A 291 2.17 14.99 -29.18
CA ASP A 291 2.29 16.02 -30.20
C ASP A 291 2.17 15.40 -31.61
N ALA A 292 0.94 15.26 -32.11
CA ALA A 292 0.70 14.69 -33.44
C ALA A 292 0.57 15.77 -34.55
N TRP A 293 0.26 17.02 -34.18
CA TRP A 293 -0.11 18.07 -35.14
C TRP A 293 0.46 19.46 -34.84
N SER A 294 1.34 19.66 -33.84
CA SER A 294 1.89 20.99 -33.54
C SER A 294 2.72 21.58 -34.67
N TRP A 295 3.33 20.72 -35.51
CA TRP A 295 4.07 21.14 -36.70
C TRP A 295 3.17 21.74 -37.79
N ILE A 296 1.86 21.48 -37.74
CA ILE A 296 0.84 22.11 -38.61
C ILE A 296 0.13 23.26 -37.88
N SER A 297 -0.18 23.12 -36.59
CA SER A 297 -0.97 24.10 -35.82
C SER A 297 -0.14 25.24 -35.22
N GLY A 298 1.19 25.10 -35.14
CA GLY A 298 2.07 26.10 -34.51
C GLY A 298 1.90 26.22 -33.00
N ASN A 299 1.15 25.33 -32.34
CA ASN A 299 0.89 25.41 -30.90
C ASN A 299 2.12 24.99 -30.08
N LEU A 300 2.96 25.97 -29.76
CA LEU A 300 4.19 25.78 -28.99
C LEU A 300 3.92 25.27 -27.58
N THR A 301 2.87 25.75 -26.91
CA THR A 301 2.50 25.33 -25.54
C THR A 301 2.24 23.82 -25.48
N HIS A 302 1.48 23.29 -26.43
CA HIS A 302 1.19 21.86 -26.51
C HIS A 302 2.41 21.00 -26.81
N ARG A 303 3.25 21.46 -27.73
CA ARG A 303 4.52 20.81 -28.03
C ARG A 303 5.45 20.78 -26.82
N MET A 304 5.52 21.88 -26.08
CA MET A 304 6.26 21.95 -24.83
C MET A 304 5.67 21.01 -23.78
N ALA A 305 4.35 20.97 -23.62
CA ALA A 305 3.68 20.06 -22.69
C ALA A 305 4.03 18.59 -22.98
N ALA A 306 3.95 18.15 -24.25
CA ALA A 306 4.30 16.78 -24.66
C ALA A 306 5.78 16.43 -24.40
N THR A 307 6.68 17.38 -24.67
CA THR A 307 8.12 17.18 -24.46
C THR A 307 8.44 17.14 -22.97
N ASN A 308 7.90 18.09 -22.20
CA ASN A 308 8.18 18.25 -20.78
C ASN A 308 7.53 17.13 -19.94
N SER A 309 6.34 16.64 -20.29
CA SER A 309 5.77 15.46 -19.61
C SER A 309 6.60 14.20 -19.84
N THR A 310 7.20 14.04 -21.03
CA THR A 310 8.19 12.98 -21.29
C THR A 310 9.46 13.13 -20.44
N ILE A 311 9.86 14.37 -20.14
CA ILE A 311 10.99 14.63 -19.22
C ILE A 311 10.56 14.28 -17.79
N LEU A 312 9.43 14.80 -17.30
CA LEU A 312 8.92 14.56 -15.94
C LEU A 312 8.71 13.07 -15.64
N SER A 313 8.20 12.30 -16.61
CA SER A 313 8.06 10.84 -16.51
C SER A 313 9.40 10.08 -16.45
N ARG A 314 10.53 10.71 -16.81
CA ARG A 314 11.87 10.10 -16.74
C ARG A 314 12.73 10.67 -15.62
N THR A 315 12.37 11.84 -15.09
CA THR A 315 13.05 12.46 -13.96
C THR A 315 12.80 11.61 -12.73
N SER A 316 13.84 11.05 -12.13
CA SER A 316 13.74 10.26 -10.91
C SER A 316 13.21 11.10 -9.75
N TYR A 317 12.32 10.50 -8.98
CA TYR A 317 11.86 10.94 -7.67
C TYR A 317 12.09 9.77 -6.70
N ILE A 318 12.61 10.06 -5.52
CA ILE A 318 12.80 9.05 -4.47
C ILE A 318 11.93 9.50 -3.32
N ASN A 319 10.95 8.68 -2.97
CA ASN A 319 10.24 8.80 -1.72
C ASN A 319 11.00 7.97 -0.68
N ASP A 320 11.83 8.64 0.12
CA ASP A 320 12.61 8.05 1.20
C ASP A 320 12.10 8.46 2.59
N ALA A 321 10.81 8.78 2.68
CA ALA A 321 10.09 9.04 3.92
C ALA A 321 10.21 7.85 4.88
N ASP A 322 9.83 6.66 4.39
CA ASP A 322 10.01 5.40 5.12
C ASP A 322 11.44 4.89 4.93
N LEU A 323 12.25 5.09 5.97
CA LEU A 323 13.67 4.67 6.01
C LEU A 323 13.84 3.15 5.90
N SER A 324 12.80 2.36 6.19
CA SER A 324 12.83 0.91 6.04
C SER A 324 12.56 0.46 4.61
N ASN A 325 11.84 1.27 3.83
CA ASN A 325 11.40 0.91 2.48
C ASN A 325 11.34 2.11 1.51
N PRO A 326 12.49 2.66 1.08
CA PRO A 326 12.51 3.75 0.11
C PRO A 326 11.93 3.33 -1.25
N VAL A 327 11.06 4.17 -1.82
CA VAL A 327 10.37 3.93 -3.09
C VAL A 327 10.97 4.79 -4.20
N TYR A 328 11.24 4.17 -5.34
CA TYR A 328 11.81 4.82 -6.52
C TYR A 328 10.75 5.02 -7.60
N GLU A 329 10.52 6.28 -7.97
CA GLU A 329 9.45 6.72 -8.85
C GLU A 329 9.96 7.77 -9.85
N ALA A 330 9.05 8.26 -10.69
CA ALA A 330 9.30 9.44 -11.51
C ALA A 330 8.60 10.66 -10.89
N LYS A 331 9.11 11.85 -11.20
CA LYS A 331 8.54 13.15 -10.77
C LYS A 331 7.05 13.31 -11.09
N MET A 332 6.61 12.69 -12.18
CA MET A 332 5.21 12.42 -12.49
C MET A 332 5.06 10.92 -12.75
N GLN A 333 4.50 10.18 -11.80
CA GLN A 333 4.30 8.74 -11.89
C GLN A 333 2.96 8.40 -12.56
N SER A 334 3.01 7.61 -13.63
CA SER A 334 1.81 7.16 -14.33
C SER A 334 1.45 5.74 -13.91
N PHE A 335 0.17 5.52 -13.59
CA PHE A 335 -0.43 4.21 -13.34
C PHE A 335 -1.57 3.97 -14.32
N ALA A 336 -1.66 2.77 -14.87
CA ALA A 336 -2.74 2.39 -15.77
C ALA A 336 -3.21 0.95 -15.54
N ILE A 337 -4.49 0.70 -15.82
CA ILE A 337 -5.06 -0.64 -15.85
C ILE A 337 -4.84 -1.24 -17.23
N HIS A 338 -4.42 -2.50 -17.29
CA HIS A 338 -4.24 -3.21 -18.54
C HIS A 338 -5.55 -3.25 -19.36
N ASP A 339 -5.43 -3.14 -20.69
CA ASP A 339 -6.56 -3.01 -21.62
C ASP A 339 -7.46 -1.79 -21.40
N ASP A 340 -7.02 -0.79 -20.63
CA ASP A 340 -7.69 0.49 -20.59
C ASP A 340 -7.48 1.27 -21.90
N ALA A 341 -8.58 1.66 -22.55
CA ALA A 341 -8.52 2.31 -23.86
C ALA A 341 -7.93 3.73 -23.79
N VAL A 342 -8.08 4.41 -22.65
CA VAL A 342 -7.62 5.80 -22.47
C VAL A 342 -6.20 5.81 -21.90
N GLY A 343 -5.91 5.08 -20.83
CA GLY A 343 -4.56 4.94 -20.28
C GLY A 343 -3.59 4.26 -21.25
N GLY A 344 -4.10 3.40 -22.15
CA GLY A 344 -3.35 2.85 -23.29
C GLY A 344 -3.05 3.85 -24.40
N LEU A 345 -3.73 5.00 -24.43
CA LEU A 345 -3.54 6.01 -25.46
C LEU A 345 -2.30 6.85 -25.18
N PHE A 346 -1.27 6.66 -26.01
CA PHE A 346 -0.02 7.44 -25.95
C PHE A 346 0.71 7.39 -24.61
N TYR A 347 0.61 6.28 -23.87
CA TYR A 347 1.15 6.09 -22.52
C TYR A 347 2.57 6.66 -22.28
N TYR A 348 2.83 7.03 -21.03
CA TYR A 348 4.11 7.59 -20.61
C TYR A 348 5.18 6.51 -20.48
N PRO A 349 6.48 6.83 -20.70
CA PRO A 349 7.56 5.86 -20.60
C PRO A 349 7.66 5.11 -19.25
N ASN A 350 7.17 5.72 -18.17
CA ASN A 350 7.18 5.19 -16.81
C ASN A 350 5.83 4.60 -16.37
N THR A 351 4.86 4.43 -17.27
CA THR A 351 3.55 3.91 -16.91
C THR A 351 3.69 2.51 -16.30
N LYS A 352 3.25 2.39 -15.04
CA LYS A 352 3.11 1.14 -14.29
C LYS A 352 1.74 0.52 -14.58
N TRP A 353 1.72 -0.75 -14.97
CA TRP A 353 0.51 -1.44 -15.44
C TRP A 353 -0.02 -2.43 -14.42
N ALA A 354 -1.27 -2.26 -13.97
CA ALA A 354 -1.95 -3.21 -13.09
C ALA A 354 -2.95 -4.04 -13.89
N TYR A 355 -3.07 -5.32 -13.52
CA TYR A 355 -4.07 -6.24 -14.09
C TYR A 355 -5.31 -6.36 -13.20
N ALA A 356 -5.31 -5.73 -12.03
CA ALA A 356 -6.43 -5.70 -11.13
C ALA A 356 -7.59 -4.89 -11.74
N VAL A 357 -8.69 -5.57 -12.03
CA VAL A 357 -9.93 -4.96 -12.53
C VAL A 357 -11.06 -5.34 -11.58
N ASN A 358 -11.71 -4.33 -11.01
CA ASN A 358 -12.95 -4.51 -10.27
C ASN A 358 -14.13 -4.64 -11.26
N ASN A 359 -15.35 -4.89 -10.79
CA ASN A 359 -16.52 -5.17 -11.65
C ASN A 359 -17.02 -3.96 -12.49
N ARG A 360 -16.27 -2.86 -12.61
CA ARG A 360 -16.69 -1.58 -13.22
C ARG A 360 -15.99 -1.25 -14.56
N GLY A 361 -15.22 -2.19 -15.11
CA GLY A 361 -14.45 -2.02 -16.36
C GLY A 361 -13.08 -1.39 -16.13
N THR A 362 -12.21 -1.41 -17.14
CA THR A 362 -10.78 -1.05 -17.01
C THR A 362 -10.52 0.43 -16.72
N HIS A 363 -11.36 1.33 -17.23
CA HIS A 363 -11.23 2.79 -17.05
C HIS A 363 -11.81 3.34 -15.74
N SER A 364 -12.01 2.51 -14.71
CA SER A 364 -12.52 2.99 -13.43
C SER A 364 -11.37 3.33 -12.50
N SER A 365 -11.40 4.53 -11.91
CA SER A 365 -10.47 4.94 -10.85
C SER A 365 -10.56 4.04 -9.62
N SER A 366 -11.74 3.47 -9.35
CA SER A 366 -11.91 2.48 -8.28
C SER A 366 -11.09 1.19 -8.49
N ASN A 367 -10.56 0.90 -9.68
CA ASN A 367 -9.66 -0.24 -9.89
C ASN A 367 -8.33 -0.12 -9.13
N PHE A 368 -7.93 1.10 -8.77
CA PHE A 368 -6.74 1.33 -7.95
C PHE A 368 -6.98 1.07 -6.46
N PHE A 369 -8.20 0.65 -6.09
CA PHE A 369 -8.60 0.09 -4.79
C PHE A 369 -9.02 -1.37 -5.00
N ALA A 370 -8.05 -2.29 -5.06
CA ALA A 370 -8.30 -3.66 -5.48
C ALA A 370 -9.00 -4.48 -4.38
N GLN A 371 -10.21 -5.01 -4.66
CA GLN A 371 -10.95 -5.86 -3.72
C GLN A 371 -10.35 -7.27 -3.54
N ARG A 372 -9.39 -7.62 -4.40
CA ARG A 372 -8.64 -8.88 -4.36
C ARG A 372 -7.17 -8.53 -4.31
N TYR A 373 -6.39 -9.43 -3.73
CA TYR A 373 -4.94 -9.28 -3.70
C TYR A 373 -4.38 -9.06 -5.11
N SER A 374 -3.59 -8.00 -5.26
CA SER A 374 -2.80 -7.69 -6.44
C SER A 374 -1.45 -7.20 -5.94
N SER A 375 -0.39 -7.89 -6.35
CA SER A 375 0.98 -7.51 -5.99
C SER A 375 1.35 -6.11 -6.49
N GLU A 376 0.81 -5.70 -7.63
CA GLU A 376 1.04 -4.38 -8.21
C GLU A 376 0.47 -3.28 -7.31
N ILE A 377 -0.82 -3.38 -6.97
CA ILE A 377 -1.52 -2.43 -6.11
C ILE A 377 -0.90 -2.44 -4.70
N ALA A 378 -0.57 -3.62 -4.18
CA ALA A 378 0.10 -3.77 -2.89
C ALA A 378 1.46 -3.04 -2.86
N ASN A 379 2.28 -3.22 -3.90
CA ASN A 379 3.61 -2.63 -3.96
C ASN A 379 3.61 -1.11 -4.17
N TRP A 380 2.58 -0.56 -4.81
CA TRP A 380 2.55 0.88 -5.13
C TRP A 380 1.83 1.71 -4.08
N PHE A 381 0.86 1.12 -3.37
CA PHE A 381 -0.03 1.87 -2.48
C PHE A 381 0.00 1.36 -1.05
N THR A 382 1.13 0.82 -0.61
CA THR A 382 1.43 0.54 0.79
C THR A 382 2.43 1.56 1.29
N THR A 383 2.09 2.26 2.38
CA THR A 383 2.95 3.26 3.03
C THR A 383 2.98 2.93 4.52
N GLY A 384 4.13 2.53 5.06
CA GLY A 384 4.26 2.07 6.44
C GLY A 384 3.15 1.08 6.83
N TYR A 385 2.32 1.44 7.81
CA TYR A 385 1.19 0.61 8.25
C TYR A 385 -0.13 0.87 7.50
N GLN A 386 -0.19 1.84 6.61
CA GLN A 386 -1.36 2.06 5.76
C GLN A 386 -1.35 1.09 4.58
N MET A 387 -2.17 0.05 4.71
CA MET A 387 -2.28 -1.05 3.74
C MET A 387 -3.74 -1.28 3.35
N ASP A 388 -4.00 -1.56 2.07
CA ASP A 388 -5.33 -1.97 1.62
C ASP A 388 -5.66 -3.38 2.11
N THR A 389 -6.93 -3.66 2.38
CA THR A 389 -7.42 -5.02 2.50
C THR A 389 -7.49 -5.66 1.10
N PRO A 390 -7.00 -6.89 0.87
CA PRO A 390 -6.56 -7.87 1.87
C PRO A 390 -5.07 -7.81 2.25
N VAL A 391 -4.25 -6.93 1.66
CA VAL A 391 -2.79 -6.85 1.89
C VAL A 391 -2.46 -6.68 3.37
N GLY A 392 -3.11 -5.76 4.07
CA GLY A 392 -2.85 -5.52 5.50
C GLY A 392 -3.23 -6.69 6.42
N LEU A 393 -4.00 -7.65 5.92
CA LEU A 393 -4.42 -8.86 6.66
C LEU A 393 -3.54 -10.08 6.35
N LEU A 394 -2.56 -9.95 5.45
CA LEU A 394 -1.56 -10.98 5.24
C LEU A 394 -0.66 -11.10 6.48
N ASP A 395 -0.05 -12.26 6.61
CA ASP A 395 0.88 -12.68 7.66
C ASP A 395 1.98 -13.42 6.90
N ASP A 396 2.92 -12.65 6.33
CA ASP A 396 3.83 -13.15 5.30
C ASP A 396 4.86 -14.14 5.87
N ASP A 397 5.24 -13.99 7.13
CA ASP A 397 6.16 -14.88 7.85
C ASP A 397 5.45 -15.97 8.68
N ASN A 398 4.11 -15.94 8.76
CA ASN A 398 3.24 -16.90 9.43
C ASN A 398 3.47 -16.97 10.95
N ASP A 399 3.80 -15.83 11.54
CA ASP A 399 4.05 -15.69 12.96
C ASP A 399 2.77 -15.34 13.75
N GLY A 400 1.68 -15.05 13.04
CA GLY A 400 0.37 -14.73 13.59
C GLY A 400 0.08 -13.23 13.68
N PHE A 401 1.03 -12.34 13.45
CA PHE A 401 0.78 -10.91 13.31
C PHE A 401 0.46 -10.60 11.85
N SER A 402 -0.47 -9.66 11.62
CA SER A 402 -0.70 -9.21 10.26
C SER A 402 0.34 -8.17 9.85
N ASN A 403 0.73 -8.12 8.59
CA ASN A 403 1.68 -7.15 8.04
C ASN A 403 1.38 -5.70 8.47
N GLN A 404 0.09 -5.34 8.54
CA GLN A 404 -0.35 -4.02 9.00
C GLN A 404 -0.07 -3.79 10.50
N LEU A 405 -0.33 -4.78 11.36
CA LEU A 405 -0.03 -4.67 12.78
C LEU A 405 1.48 -4.56 13.00
N GLU A 406 2.23 -5.40 12.30
CA GLU A 406 3.69 -5.41 12.37
C GLU A 406 4.29 -4.06 12.02
N ALA A 407 3.83 -3.46 10.91
CA ALA A 407 4.21 -2.10 10.56
C ALA A 407 3.79 -1.06 11.62
N MET A 408 2.62 -1.20 12.26
CA MET A 408 2.17 -0.30 13.33
C MET A 408 3.03 -0.38 14.59
N ILE A 409 3.58 -1.57 14.90
CA ILE A 409 4.43 -1.80 16.08
C ILE A 409 5.92 -1.72 15.74
N GLY A 410 6.25 -1.48 14.47
CA GLY A 410 7.62 -1.35 13.96
C GLY A 410 8.40 -2.66 13.89
N SER A 411 7.74 -3.81 13.68
CA SER A 411 8.39 -5.10 13.39
C SER A 411 8.54 -5.37 11.89
N ASP A 412 9.41 -6.31 11.52
CA ASP A 412 9.62 -6.73 10.13
C ASP A 412 8.71 -7.89 9.76
N ARG A 413 7.75 -7.61 8.86
CA ARG A 413 6.74 -8.55 8.35
C ARG A 413 7.25 -9.77 7.58
N HIS A 414 8.57 -9.91 7.43
CA HIS A 414 9.19 -11.06 6.78
C HIS A 414 10.11 -11.83 7.74
N ASP A 415 10.12 -11.49 9.03
CA ASP A 415 10.99 -12.09 10.03
C ASP A 415 10.27 -12.44 11.34
N ALA A 416 9.74 -13.67 11.34
CA ALA A 416 9.06 -14.27 12.49
C ALA A 416 9.93 -14.38 13.76
N ILE A 417 11.25 -14.15 13.67
CA ILE A 417 12.19 -14.27 14.79
C ILE A 417 12.43 -12.92 15.48
N SER A 418 12.46 -11.81 14.74
CA SER A 418 12.79 -10.48 15.28
C SER A 418 11.58 -9.69 15.76
N GLN A 419 10.55 -10.38 16.27
CA GLN A 419 9.41 -9.71 16.87
C GLN A 419 9.82 -8.96 18.17
N PRO A 420 9.51 -7.67 18.29
CA PRO A 420 9.66 -6.95 19.55
C PRO A 420 8.68 -7.45 20.63
N HIS A 421 7.62 -8.17 20.22
CA HIS A 421 6.48 -8.50 21.06
C HIS A 421 5.88 -9.87 20.73
N HIS A 422 5.43 -10.60 21.75
CA HIS A 422 4.83 -11.93 21.60
C HIS A 422 3.35 -11.93 21.97
N LEU A 423 2.56 -12.81 21.35
CA LEU A 423 1.12 -12.95 21.58
C LEU A 423 0.79 -13.28 23.05
N ASN A 424 1.67 -13.98 23.77
CA ASN A 424 1.50 -14.24 25.20
C ASN A 424 1.63 -12.98 26.10
N GLN A 425 2.13 -11.86 25.57
CA GLN A 425 2.15 -10.55 26.23
C GLN A 425 0.88 -9.75 25.92
N ILE A 426 0.22 -10.06 24.80
CA ILE A 426 -0.96 -9.36 24.29
C ILE A 426 -2.25 -9.98 24.83
N TYR A 427 -2.31 -11.31 24.90
CA TYR A 427 -3.43 -12.08 25.39
C TYR A 427 -3.25 -12.47 26.87
N GLN A 428 -4.26 -12.17 27.67
CA GLN A 428 -4.41 -12.75 29.00
C GLN A 428 -5.18 -14.06 28.93
N VAL A 429 -4.68 -15.04 29.68
CA VAL A 429 -5.34 -16.33 29.85
C VAL A 429 -5.85 -16.48 31.27
N ALA A 430 -7.08 -16.93 31.42
CA ALA A 430 -7.71 -17.16 32.71
C ALA A 430 -8.50 -18.46 32.71
N VAL A 431 -8.69 -19.04 33.91
CA VAL A 431 -9.58 -20.19 34.08
C VAL A 431 -10.93 -19.67 34.59
N LYS A 432 -12.01 -19.90 33.82
CA LYS A 432 -13.37 -19.45 34.13
C LYS A 432 -13.92 -20.08 35.41
N GLY A 433 -13.51 -21.31 35.69
CA GLY A 433 -13.92 -22.01 36.89
C GLY A 433 -13.48 -23.46 36.92
N LYS A 434 -14.07 -24.20 37.86
CA LYS A 434 -13.90 -25.65 37.97
C LYS A 434 -14.83 -26.39 37.02
N ILE A 435 -14.45 -27.60 36.65
CA ILE A 435 -15.27 -28.54 35.90
C ILE A 435 -15.61 -29.77 36.73
N THR A 436 -16.83 -30.28 36.55
CA THR A 436 -17.27 -31.53 37.14
C THR A 436 -17.37 -32.60 36.06
N ALA A 437 -16.75 -33.76 36.30
CA ALA A 437 -16.84 -34.93 35.44
C ALA A 437 -17.23 -36.16 36.27
N THR A 438 -17.82 -37.18 35.65
CA THR A 438 -18.14 -38.43 36.36
C THR A 438 -16.86 -39.20 36.68
N SER A 439 -15.98 -39.33 35.69
CA SER A 439 -14.67 -39.95 35.77
C SER A 439 -13.71 -39.35 34.71
N LEU A 440 -12.44 -39.76 34.73
CA LEU A 440 -11.47 -39.36 33.71
C LEU A 440 -11.90 -39.76 32.29
N ALA A 441 -12.59 -40.90 32.14
CA ALA A 441 -13.06 -41.38 30.84
C ALA A 441 -14.16 -40.49 30.23
N THR A 442 -14.89 -39.76 31.07
CA THR A 442 -15.96 -38.84 30.63
C THR A 442 -15.48 -37.40 30.45
N LEU A 443 -14.27 -37.07 30.91
CA LEU A 443 -13.68 -35.75 30.76
C LEU A 443 -13.10 -35.62 29.36
N SER A 444 -13.61 -34.69 28.55
CA SER A 444 -13.00 -34.40 27.25
C SER A 444 -11.99 -33.25 27.34
N LYS A 445 -11.00 -33.26 26.44
CA LYS A 445 -10.08 -32.12 26.27
C LYS A 445 -10.83 -30.83 25.91
N ASN A 446 -11.94 -30.92 25.17
CA ASN A 446 -12.75 -29.77 24.81
C ASN A 446 -13.45 -29.16 26.03
N ASP A 447 -13.88 -29.97 26.99
CA ASP A 447 -14.49 -29.42 28.21
C ASP A 447 -13.49 -28.62 29.04
N LEU A 448 -12.23 -29.06 29.08
CA LEU A 448 -11.13 -28.32 29.72
C LEU A 448 -10.80 -27.03 28.97
N ILE A 449 -10.74 -27.09 27.63
CA ILE A 449 -10.52 -25.91 26.78
C ILE A 449 -11.62 -24.87 26.97
N ASN A 450 -12.89 -25.30 27.09
CA ASN A 450 -14.01 -24.39 27.31
C ASN A 450 -13.93 -23.60 28.63
N GLN A 451 -13.17 -24.11 29.62
CA GLN A 451 -12.89 -23.42 30.88
C GLN A 451 -11.75 -22.42 30.78
N ILE A 452 -11.02 -22.38 29.67
CA ILE A 452 -9.97 -21.39 29.43
C ILE A 452 -10.60 -20.21 28.72
N ASP A 453 -10.41 -19.02 29.30
CA ASP A 453 -10.72 -17.75 28.69
C ASP A 453 -9.44 -17.13 28.14
N ILE A 454 -9.51 -16.63 26.92
CA ILE A 454 -8.42 -15.91 26.26
C ILE A 454 -8.98 -14.55 25.88
N SER A 455 -8.49 -13.52 26.54
CA SER A 455 -8.95 -12.14 26.37
C SER A 455 -7.78 -11.23 26.00
N LEU A 456 -8.06 -10.19 25.22
CA LEU A 456 -7.08 -9.15 24.95
C LEU A 456 -6.93 -8.27 26.17
N THR A 457 -5.70 -7.89 26.50
CA THR A 457 -5.50 -6.83 27.48
C THR A 457 -6.10 -5.52 26.97
N ASN A 458 -6.70 -4.72 27.86
CA ASN A 458 -7.43 -3.50 27.45
C ASN A 458 -6.59 -2.52 26.62
N GLN A 459 -5.27 -2.52 26.85
CA GLN A 459 -4.31 -1.73 26.06
C GLN A 459 -4.26 -2.13 24.57
N PHE A 460 -4.62 -3.37 24.21
CA PHE A 460 -4.62 -3.86 22.82
C PHE A 460 -6.00 -4.02 22.20
N ALA A 461 -7.07 -3.65 22.90
CA ALA A 461 -8.42 -3.68 22.33
C ALA A 461 -8.53 -2.94 20.97
N PRO A 462 -7.85 -1.79 20.73
CA PRO A 462 -7.87 -1.13 19.42
C PRO A 462 -7.29 -1.96 18.26
N TYR A 463 -6.35 -2.86 18.56
CA TYR A 463 -5.63 -3.68 17.57
C TYR A 463 -6.27 -5.04 17.33
N MET A 464 -7.41 -5.34 17.98
CA MET A 464 -8.09 -6.64 17.88
C MET A 464 -8.34 -7.12 16.45
N LYS A 465 -8.60 -6.19 15.52
CA LYS A 465 -8.87 -6.52 14.11
C LYS A 465 -7.62 -6.96 13.33
N TYR A 466 -6.43 -6.68 13.86
CA TYR A 466 -5.14 -6.99 13.25
C TYR A 466 -4.38 -8.12 13.95
N LEU A 467 -4.94 -8.63 15.05
CA LEU A 467 -4.41 -9.76 15.79
C LEU A 467 -5.00 -11.08 15.26
N PRO A 468 -4.28 -12.21 15.39
CA PRO A 468 -4.72 -13.47 14.83
C PRO A 468 -6.03 -13.89 15.47
N LYS A 469 -7.00 -14.29 14.65
CA LYS A 469 -8.25 -14.85 15.15
C LYS A 469 -7.93 -16.13 15.94
N THR A 470 -8.58 -16.29 17.09
CA THR A 470 -8.34 -17.38 18.07
C THR A 470 -8.45 -18.82 17.51
N SER A 471 -8.87 -18.99 16.26
CA SER A 471 -8.95 -20.26 15.53
C SER A 471 -7.62 -20.99 15.33
N THR A 472 -6.48 -20.31 15.45
CA THR A 472 -5.14 -20.91 15.31
C THR A 472 -4.48 -21.27 16.66
N ILE A 473 -5.17 -21.08 17.77
CA ILE A 473 -4.65 -21.35 19.12
C ILE A 473 -4.66 -22.86 19.41
N ARG A 474 -3.53 -23.38 19.91
CA ARG A 474 -3.38 -24.79 20.32
C ARG A 474 -3.24 -24.92 21.84
N TYR A 475 -3.46 -26.12 22.36
CA TYR A 475 -3.40 -26.41 23.80
C TYR A 475 -2.50 -27.62 24.07
N GLU A 476 -1.55 -27.46 24.99
CA GLU A 476 -0.71 -28.53 25.51
C GLU A 476 -1.18 -28.93 26.91
N PHE A 477 -1.53 -30.21 27.08
CA PHE A 477 -1.92 -30.74 28.39
C PHE A 477 -0.71 -31.40 29.05
N ILE A 478 -0.12 -30.74 30.04
CA ILE A 478 1.16 -31.14 30.65
C ILE A 478 1.00 -32.44 31.45
N ASN A 479 -0.12 -32.61 32.15
CA ASN A 479 -0.31 -33.70 33.09
C ASN A 479 -1.61 -34.48 32.86
N TYR A 480 -2.07 -34.60 31.60
CA TYR A 480 -3.26 -35.41 31.29
C TYR A 480 -2.94 -36.90 31.47
N PRO A 481 -3.43 -37.53 32.54
CA PRO A 481 -3.03 -38.90 32.84
C PRO A 481 -3.81 -39.88 31.95
N PRO A 482 -3.26 -41.07 31.64
CA PRO A 482 -4.02 -42.13 30.98
C PRO A 482 -5.06 -42.76 31.90
N GLN A 483 -4.82 -42.72 33.23
CA GLN A 483 -5.71 -43.26 34.26
C GLN A 483 -5.48 -42.53 35.60
N LEU A 484 -6.53 -42.42 36.41
CA LEU A 484 -6.47 -41.92 37.78
C LEU A 484 -6.76 -43.06 38.75
N THR A 485 -6.29 -42.92 40.00
CA THR A 485 -6.69 -43.87 41.05
C THR A 485 -8.19 -43.72 41.33
N PRO A 486 -8.93 -44.82 41.61
CA PRO A 486 -10.39 -44.78 41.81
C PRO A 486 -10.86 -43.83 42.92
N ASP A 487 -9.96 -43.54 43.86
CA ASP A 487 -10.17 -42.72 45.04
C ASP A 487 -9.91 -41.21 44.78
N THR A 488 -9.48 -40.82 43.57
CA THR A 488 -9.18 -39.43 43.21
C THR A 488 -10.46 -38.62 43.03
N THR A 489 -10.81 -37.78 44.00
CA THR A 489 -12.00 -36.91 43.95
C THR A 489 -11.75 -35.59 43.22
N ASN A 490 -10.49 -35.15 43.14
CA ASN A 490 -10.12 -33.85 42.60
C ASN A 490 -8.82 -34.01 41.80
N PHE A 491 -8.69 -33.33 40.66
CA PHE A 491 -7.45 -33.27 39.90
C PHE A 491 -7.23 -31.89 39.29
N ASN A 492 -6.02 -31.35 39.45
CA ASN A 492 -5.63 -30.08 38.88
C ASN A 492 -4.97 -30.31 37.51
N MET A 493 -5.73 -30.11 36.45
CA MET A 493 -5.23 -30.25 35.09
C MET A 493 -4.38 -29.03 34.72
N LYS A 494 -3.13 -29.28 34.32
CA LYS A 494 -2.17 -28.26 33.87
C LYS A 494 -2.24 -28.15 32.35
N VAL A 495 -2.60 -26.97 31.88
CA VAL A 495 -2.76 -26.66 30.45
C VAL A 495 -1.92 -25.45 30.10
N VAL A 496 -1.26 -25.48 28.96
CA VAL A 496 -0.57 -24.33 28.36
C VAL A 496 -1.24 -24.00 27.05
N VAL A 497 -1.50 -22.71 26.83
CA VAL A 497 -1.94 -22.18 25.55
C VAL A 497 -0.70 -21.94 24.68
N LEU A 498 -0.72 -22.48 23.46
CA LEU A 498 0.33 -22.33 22.46
C LEU A 498 -0.19 -21.37 21.38
N TYR A 499 0.52 -20.27 21.20
CA TYR A 499 0.19 -19.25 20.21
C TYR A 499 0.87 -19.53 18.85
N PRO A 500 0.36 -18.95 17.74
CA PRO A 500 0.95 -19.09 16.41
C PRO A 500 2.43 -18.68 16.31
N ASP A 501 2.80 -17.58 16.99
CA ASP A 501 4.18 -17.04 17.11
C ASP A 501 5.14 -17.95 17.89
N GLY A 502 4.69 -19.14 18.29
CA GLY A 502 5.47 -20.08 19.11
C GLY A 502 5.54 -19.71 20.60
N SER A 503 5.02 -18.55 20.99
CA SER A 503 4.97 -18.14 22.39
C SER A 503 3.99 -19.02 23.18
N ARG A 504 4.20 -19.07 24.50
CA ARG A 504 3.44 -19.92 25.42
C ARG A 504 2.84 -19.09 26.53
N SER A 505 1.60 -19.39 26.92
CA SER A 505 1.03 -18.82 28.13
C SER A 505 1.74 -19.35 29.38
N THR A 506 1.48 -18.71 30.52
CA THR A 506 1.73 -19.33 31.82
C THR A 506 0.94 -20.64 31.95
N ILE A 507 1.40 -21.55 32.81
CA ILE A 507 0.68 -22.81 33.09
C ILE A 507 -0.64 -22.50 33.80
N LEU A 508 -1.74 -22.82 33.14
CA LEU A 508 -3.09 -22.73 33.69
C LEU A 508 -3.40 -23.98 34.50
N THR A 509 -4.09 -23.79 35.63
CA THR A 509 -4.57 -24.90 36.46
C THR A 509 -6.09 -24.94 36.41
N VAL A 510 -6.64 -25.93 35.68
CA VAL A 510 -8.09 -26.17 35.59
C VAL A 510 -8.48 -27.21 36.65
N PRO A 511 -9.24 -26.83 37.69
CA PRO A 511 -9.67 -27.78 38.72
C PRO A 511 -10.77 -28.69 38.18
N VAL A 512 -10.59 -30.01 38.32
CA VAL A 512 -11.56 -31.04 37.94
C VAL A 512 -12.05 -31.78 39.19
N GLU A 513 -13.36 -31.88 39.37
CA GLU A 513 -13.99 -32.70 40.41
C GLU A 513 -14.61 -33.96 39.80
N PHE A 514 -14.31 -35.12 40.38
CA PHE A 514 -14.82 -36.42 39.94
C PHE A 514 -15.91 -36.94 40.87
N THR A 515 -17.15 -36.98 40.37
CA THR A 515 -18.33 -37.33 41.19
C THR A 515 -18.37 -38.80 41.56
N GLN A 516 -17.90 -39.71 40.71
CA GLN A 516 -17.89 -41.15 41.00
C GLN A 516 -16.98 -41.50 42.18
N ALA A 517 -15.76 -40.94 42.21
CA ALA A 517 -14.82 -41.10 43.31
C ALA A 517 -15.36 -40.48 44.61
N ALA A 518 -15.99 -39.30 44.51
CA ALA A 518 -16.60 -38.65 45.67
C ALA A 518 -17.73 -39.50 46.27
N ASN A 519 -18.59 -40.07 45.43
CA ASN A 519 -19.67 -40.97 45.84
C ASN A 519 -19.13 -42.27 46.46
N PHE A 520 -18.08 -42.85 45.88
CA PHE A 520 -17.42 -44.04 46.40
C PHE A 520 -16.80 -43.79 47.78
N MET A 521 -16.09 -42.67 47.96
CA MET A 521 -15.53 -42.27 49.24
C MET A 521 -16.62 -42.01 50.29
N ALA A 522 -17.71 -41.36 49.91
CA ALA A 522 -18.86 -41.16 50.81
C ALA A 522 -19.47 -42.49 51.27
N LEU A 523 -19.61 -43.46 50.36
CA LEU A 523 -20.09 -44.80 50.68
C LEU A 523 -19.12 -45.56 51.60
N LYS A 524 -17.82 -45.55 51.28
CA LYS A 524 -16.75 -46.17 52.08
C LYS A 524 -16.74 -45.62 53.51
N ASN A 525 -16.88 -44.30 53.66
CA ASN A 525 -16.96 -43.65 54.96
C ASN A 525 -18.23 -44.03 55.74
N ARG A 526 -19.39 -44.09 55.08
CA ARG A 526 -20.63 -44.58 55.70
C ARG A 526 -20.50 -46.02 56.18
N MET A 527 -19.90 -46.90 55.39
CA MET A 527 -19.66 -48.29 55.79
C MET A 527 -18.70 -48.38 56.98
N LYS A 528 -17.60 -47.60 56.97
CA LYS A 528 -16.66 -47.57 58.09
C LYS A 528 -17.31 -47.08 59.38
N SER A 529 -18.15 -46.05 59.32
CA SER A 529 -18.92 -45.57 60.48
C SER A 529 -19.93 -46.60 60.98
N ALA A 530 -20.61 -47.32 60.08
CA ALA A 530 -21.53 -48.39 60.46
C ALA A 530 -20.81 -49.54 61.17
N VAL A 531 -19.64 -49.96 60.66
CA VAL A 531 -18.80 -50.99 61.31
C VAL A 531 -18.29 -50.53 62.68
N ALA A 532 -17.86 -49.26 62.81
CA ALA A 532 -17.44 -48.70 64.10
C ALA A 532 -18.59 -48.65 65.12
N GLN A 533 -19.80 -48.28 64.67
CA GLN A 533 -21.00 -48.34 65.52
C GLN A 533 -21.35 -49.77 65.95
N MET A 534 -21.29 -50.74 65.04
CA MET A 534 -21.51 -52.16 65.36
C MET A 534 -20.52 -52.66 66.42
N ASN A 535 -19.24 -52.30 66.31
CA ASN A 535 -18.23 -52.67 67.30
C ASN A 535 -18.44 -51.99 68.66
N LEU A 536 -18.91 -50.73 68.70
CA LEU A 536 -19.28 -50.05 69.95
C LEU A 536 -20.50 -50.68 70.62
N THR A 537 -21.50 -51.10 69.84
CA THR A 537 -22.67 -51.83 70.38
C THR A 537 -22.31 -53.23 70.86
N ALA A 538 -21.33 -53.90 70.24
CA ALA A 538 -20.87 -55.20 70.72
C ALA A 538 -20.13 -55.11 72.07
N ILE A 539 -19.40 -54.02 72.33
CA ILE A 539 -18.69 -53.79 73.60
C ILE A 539 -19.64 -53.35 74.75
N GLN A 540 -20.86 -52.90 74.45
CA GLN A 540 -21.88 -52.58 75.47
C GLN A 540 -22.77 -53.77 75.88
N ILE A 541 -22.57 -54.94 75.27
CA ILE A 541 -23.38 -56.15 75.52
C ILE A 541 -22.57 -57.22 76.30
N ASP A 542 -21.28 -56.98 76.53
CA ASP A 542 -20.47 -57.64 77.58
C ASP A 542 -20.47 -56.78 78.85
#